data_AF-S6TY44-F1
#
_entry.id   AF-S6TY44-F1
#
_cell.length_a   1.000
_cell.length_b   1.000
_cell.length_c   1.000
_cell.angle_alpha   90.00
_cell.angle_beta   90.00
_cell.angle_gamma   90.00
#
_symmetry.space_group_name_H-M   'P 1'
#
loop_
_entity.id
_entity.type
_entity.pdbx_description
1 polymer ?
#
loop_
_entity_poly.entity_id
_entity_poly.type
_entity_poly.pdbx_seq_one_letter_code
_entity_poly.pdbx_strand_id
1 'polypeptide(L)'
;GGAGVTRGYLNLPQADAERFIDSPFVCADRLYRSGDLVRQRADGLLEFLGRNDDQVKIHGLRIEPGDIQACLTAHPDIQQAVV
;
A
#
# COMPACT_ATOMS: atom_id res chain seq x y z
N GLY A 1 -12.60 -4.56 4.59
CA GLY A 1 -12.78 -5.41 5.78
C GLY A 1 -13.27 -6.76 5.37
N GLY A 2 -13.71 -7.56 6.35
CA GLY A 2 -14.24 -8.89 6.14
C GLY A 2 -13.20 -9.99 5.95
N ALA A 3 -13.67 -11.20 5.70
CA ALA A 3 -12.87 -12.44 5.73
C ALA A 3 -11.69 -12.49 4.75
N GLY A 4 -11.67 -11.63 3.71
CA GLY A 4 -10.57 -11.53 2.76
C GLY A 4 -9.37 -10.72 3.25
N VAL A 5 -9.47 -10.03 4.39
CA VAL A 5 -8.34 -9.31 4.98
C VAL A 5 -7.33 -10.32 5.54
N THR A 6 -6.07 -10.20 5.15
CA THR A 6 -5.00 -11.12 5.53
C THR A 6 -4.64 -10.99 7.01
N ARG A 7 -3.82 -11.91 7.53
CA ARG A 7 -3.38 -11.89 8.93
C ARG A 7 -2.50 -10.67 9.25
N GLY A 8 -1.61 -10.34 8.33
CA GLY A 8 -0.59 -9.31 8.45
C GLY A 8 0.65 -9.66 7.61
N TYR A 9 1.71 -8.89 7.79
CA TYR A 9 3.05 -9.03 7.28
C TYR A 9 3.89 -9.84 8.27
N LEU A 10 4.61 -10.83 7.76
CA LEU A 10 5.42 -11.70 8.60
C LEU A 10 6.59 -10.93 9.22
N ASN A 11 6.67 -10.92 10.55
CA ASN A 11 7.75 -10.29 11.35
C ASN A 11 7.90 -8.77 11.14
N LEU A 12 6.84 -8.07 10.72
CA LEU A 12 6.86 -6.62 10.49
C LEU A 12 5.71 -5.91 11.26
N PRO A 13 5.77 -5.87 12.60
CA PRO A 13 4.66 -5.38 13.43
C PRO A 13 4.33 -3.89 13.20
N GLN A 14 5.32 -3.07 12.83
CA GLN A 14 5.10 -1.65 12.56
C GLN A 14 4.32 -1.44 11.26
N ALA A 15 4.71 -2.11 10.18
CA ALA A 15 3.97 -2.07 8.91
C ALA A 15 2.56 -2.66 9.06
N ASP A 16 2.41 -3.66 9.91
CA ASP A 16 1.11 -4.23 10.26
C ASP A 16 0.19 -3.23 10.92
N ALA A 17 0.66 -2.56 11.98
CA ALA A 17 -0.13 -1.56 12.69
C ALA A 17 -0.51 -0.37 11.80
N GLU A 18 0.33 -0.02 10.82
CA GLU A 18 0.05 1.06 9.87
C GLU A 18 -1.03 0.67 8.84
N ARG A 19 -0.96 -0.54 8.30
CA ARG A 19 -1.81 -0.97 7.16
C ARG A 19 -3.07 -1.71 7.57
N PHE A 20 -3.10 -2.37 8.73
CA PHE A 20 -4.26 -3.11 9.23
C PHE A 20 -4.82 -2.41 10.46
N ILE A 21 -5.93 -1.69 10.27
CA ILE A 21 -6.54 -0.85 11.31
C ILE A 21 -7.85 -1.48 11.80
N ASP A 22 -8.27 -1.12 13.01
CA ASP A 22 -9.59 -1.48 13.51
C ASP A 22 -10.69 -0.83 12.69
N SER A 23 -11.75 -1.58 12.39
CA SER A 23 -12.89 -1.08 11.65
C SER A 23 -13.76 -0.18 12.54
N PRO A 24 -13.98 1.10 12.16
CA PRO A 24 -14.94 1.95 12.87
C PRO A 24 -16.39 1.62 12.52
N PHE A 25 -16.62 0.73 11.53
CA PHE A 25 -17.94 0.43 10.98
C PHE A 25 -18.53 -0.89 11.49
N VAL A 26 -17.66 -1.84 11.85
CA VAL A 26 -18.04 -3.20 12.27
C VAL A 26 -17.21 -3.58 13.49
N CYS A 27 -17.87 -3.93 14.60
CA CYS A 27 -17.21 -4.34 15.82
C CYS A 27 -16.36 -5.60 15.59
N ALA A 28 -15.14 -5.61 16.15
CA ALA A 28 -14.18 -6.71 16.04
C ALA A 28 -13.79 -7.11 14.60
N ASP A 29 -13.87 -6.18 13.64
CA ASP A 29 -13.36 -6.35 12.28
C ASP A 29 -12.12 -5.47 12.02
N ARG A 30 -11.32 -5.82 11.01
CA ARG A 30 -10.15 -5.04 10.58
C ARG A 30 -10.32 -4.56 9.14
N LEU A 31 -9.77 -3.39 8.85
CA LEU A 31 -9.67 -2.83 7.51
C LEU A 31 -8.21 -2.83 7.06
N TYR A 32 -8.00 -3.12 5.77
CA TYR A 32 -6.70 -2.97 5.13
C TYR A 32 -6.65 -1.66 4.34
N ARG A 33 -5.62 -0.86 4.59
CA ARG A 33 -5.34 0.40 3.87
C ARG A 33 -4.55 0.10 2.58
N SER A 34 -5.24 0.05 1.45
CA SER A 34 -4.64 -0.33 0.15
C SER A 34 -3.70 0.73 -0.44
N GLY A 35 -3.87 2.00 -0.05
CA GLY A 35 -3.23 3.16 -0.66
C GLY A 35 -3.85 3.59 -2.01
N ASP A 36 -4.92 2.91 -2.45
CA ASP A 36 -5.65 3.31 -3.65
C ASP A 36 -6.60 4.48 -3.34
N LEU A 37 -6.59 5.50 -4.20
CA LEU A 37 -7.57 6.57 -4.20
C LEU A 37 -8.72 6.20 -5.14
N VAL A 38 -9.93 6.19 -4.60
CA VAL A 38 -11.14 5.83 -5.34
C VAL A 38 -12.26 6.82 -5.06
N ARG A 39 -13.19 6.96 -5.99
CA ARG A 39 -14.50 7.60 -5.76
C ARG A 39 -15.63 6.67 -6.11
N GLN A 40 -16.75 6.80 -5.41
CA GLN A 40 -17.99 6.14 -5.80
C GLN A 40 -18.72 7.00 -6.82
N ARG A 41 -19.12 6.38 -7.93
CA ARG A 41 -19.96 7.00 -8.97
C ARG A 41 -21.44 6.92 -8.59
N ALA A 42 -22.27 7.70 -9.28
CA ALA A 42 -23.72 7.72 -9.06
C ALA A 42 -24.42 6.37 -9.30
N ASP A 43 -23.82 5.51 -10.13
CA ASP A 43 -24.29 4.14 -10.38
C ASP A 43 -23.82 3.13 -9.32
N GLY A 44 -23.12 3.58 -8.28
CA GLY A 44 -22.64 2.78 -7.17
C GLY A 44 -21.28 2.10 -7.41
N LEU A 45 -20.74 2.17 -8.64
CA LEU A 45 -19.43 1.59 -8.96
C LEU A 45 -18.29 2.45 -8.41
N LEU A 46 -17.17 1.79 -8.11
CA LEU A 46 -15.93 2.47 -7.72
C LEU A 46 -15.10 2.81 -8.95
N GLU A 47 -14.70 4.07 -9.04
CA GLU A 47 -13.75 4.55 -10.04
C GLU A 47 -12.39 4.76 -9.37
N PHE A 48 -11.37 4.12 -9.95
CA PHE A 48 -9.98 4.26 -9.51
C PHE A 48 -9.38 5.56 -10.04
N LEU A 49 -8.82 6.36 -9.13
CA LEU A 49 -8.27 7.68 -9.44
C LEU A 49 -6.74 7.71 -9.41
N GLY A 50 -6.12 6.71 -8.79
CA GLY A 50 -4.67 6.64 -8.63
C GLY A 50 -4.28 6.10 -7.26
N ARG A 51 -3.04 6.37 -6.87
CA ARG A 51 -2.51 5.98 -5.57
C ARG A 51 -2.21 7.21 -4.72
N ASN A 52 -2.24 7.01 -3.41
CA ASN A 52 -1.88 8.03 -2.42
C ASN A 52 -0.42 7.89 -1.94
N ASP A 53 0.31 6.91 -2.47
CA ASP A 53 1.69 6.59 -2.20
C ASP A 53 2.46 6.39 -3.52
N ASP A 54 3.78 6.22 -3.44
CA ASP A 54 4.69 6.16 -4.60
C ASP A 54 4.70 4.80 -5.30
N GLN A 55 3.89 3.85 -4.84
CA GLN A 55 3.83 2.53 -5.44
C GLN A 55 3.35 2.61 -6.90
N VAL A 56 3.96 1.78 -7.76
CA VAL A 56 3.58 1.68 -9.17
C VAL A 56 3.23 0.25 -9.58
N LYS A 57 2.44 0.14 -10.66
CA LYS A 57 2.17 -1.13 -11.34
C LYS A 57 2.74 -1.07 -12.75
N ILE A 58 3.79 -1.84 -13.02
CA ILE A 58 4.41 -1.95 -14.35
C ILE A 58 4.16 -3.38 -14.85
N HIS A 59 3.46 -3.53 -15.98
CA HIS A 59 3.10 -4.84 -16.55
C HIS A 59 2.44 -5.82 -15.55
N GLY A 60 1.61 -5.29 -14.64
CA GLY A 60 0.93 -6.08 -13.61
C GLY A 60 1.76 -6.41 -12.37
N LEU A 61 3.04 -6.03 -12.34
CA LEU A 61 3.92 -6.20 -11.19
C LEU A 61 3.78 -5.02 -10.24
N ARG A 62 3.58 -5.32 -8.95
CA ARG A 62 3.57 -4.34 -7.86
C ARG A 62 5.01 -4.00 -7.50
N ILE A 63 5.42 -2.76 -7.72
CA ILE A 63 6.78 -2.29 -7.49
C ILE A 63 6.74 -1.16 -6.45
N GLU A 64 7.69 -1.19 -5.53
CA GLU A 64 7.94 -0.14 -4.54
C GLU A 64 9.22 0.61 -4.97
N PRO A 65 9.14 1.78 -5.63
CA PRO A 65 10.33 2.52 -6.10
C PRO A 65 11.34 2.84 -4.99
N GLY A 66 10.86 3.02 -3.76
CA GLY A 66 11.70 3.23 -2.57
C GLY A 66 12.70 2.09 -2.32
N ASP A 67 12.35 0.84 -2.62
CA ASP A 67 13.27 -0.30 -2.47
C ASP A 67 14.40 -0.24 -3.51
N ILE A 68 14.08 0.19 -4.73
CA ILE A 68 15.06 0.39 -5.81
C ILE A 68 15.98 1.55 -5.45
N GLN A 69 15.41 2.67 -4.97
CA GLN A 69 16.18 3.82 -4.53
C GLN A 69 17.14 3.45 -3.38
N ALA A 70 16.66 2.71 -2.37
CA ALA A 70 17.48 2.23 -1.27
C ALA A 70 18.66 1.37 -1.76
N CYS A 71 18.40 0.46 -2.71
CA CYS A 71 19.43 -0.37 -3.33
C CYS A 71 20.47 0.47 -4.07
N LEU A 72 20.05 1.46 -4.86
CA LEU A 72 20.96 2.36 -5.58
C LEU A 72 21.83 3.17 -4.61
N THR A 73 21.23 3.77 -3.58
CA THR A 73 21.98 4.57 -2.58
C THR A 73 22.89 3.75 -1.68
N ALA A 74 22.77 2.42 -1.66
CA ALA A 74 23.71 1.55 -0.96
C ALA A 74 25.04 1.39 -1.71
N HIS A 75 25.13 1.79 -2.98
CA HIS A 75 26.37 1.74 -3.74
C HIS A 75 27.33 2.88 -3.29
N PRO A 76 28.60 2.58 -2.94
CA PRO A 76 29.52 3.56 -2.36
C PRO A 76 29.73 4.84 -3.20
N ASP A 77 29.71 4.70 -4.53
CA ASP A 77 29.93 5.83 -5.46
C ASP A 77 28.65 6.64 -5.77
N ILE A 78 27.48 6.23 -5.25
CA ILE A 78 26.20 6.91 -5.48
C ILE A 78 25.88 7.76 -4.25
N GLN A 79 25.94 9.08 -4.41
CA GLN A 79 25.58 10.02 -3.34
C GLN A 79 24.08 10.15 -3.15
N GLN A 80 23.31 10.19 -4.25
CA GLN A 80 21.85 10.35 -4.26
C GLN A 80 21.25 9.61 -5.45
N ALA A 81 20.04 9.09 -5.28
CA ALA A 81 19.24 8.49 -6.34
C ALA A 81 17.76 8.88 -6.17
N VAL A 82 17.04 8.94 -7.28
CA VAL A 82 15.57 9.07 -7.34
C VAL A 82 15.06 8.08 -8.39
N VAL A 83 13.93 7.44 -8.11
CA VAL A 83 13.31 6.44 -8.99
C VAL A 83 11.84 6.77 -9.16
#